data_AF-A0A821P5M6-F1
#
_entry.id   AF-A0A821P5M6-F1
#
_cell.length_a   1.000
_cell.length_b   1.000
_cell.length_c   1.000
_cell.angle_alpha   90.00
_cell.angle_beta   90.00
_cell.angle_gamma   90.00
#
_symmetry.space_group_name_H-M   'P 1'
#
loop_
_entity.id
_entity.type
_entity.pdbx_description
1 polymer ?
#
loop_
_entity_poly.entity_id
_entity_poly.type
_entity_poly.pdbx_seq_one_letter_code
_entity_poly.pdbx_strand_id
1 'polypeptide(L)'
;MCVPGGPEEVDKGHKLCAVTKRNNEKRKEKSRVAARCRRTKEMQIFNELTAALPAKKEEVEQLDKASVMRLAISYLRVRDVVSMLPADTDAPTLQSPKGLEEVQSELSYMKALDGFVLVLSQQGDIVYCSENIAEHLGVSQMEIMGQSVFEFSHPCDHDEIREALRASKVGRRDMLLRLKCTITAKGRNVHLKSASYKVIHLTGHMLTEEKPENNEIDKKRWRKVK
;
A
#
# COMPACT_ATOMS: atom_id res chain seq x y z
N MET A 1 21.31 -69.43 -51.65
CA MET A 1 19.97 -68.81 -51.67
C MET A 1 19.99 -67.68 -50.66
N CYS A 2 20.12 -66.44 -51.11
CA CYS A 2 20.08 -65.27 -50.24
C CYS A 2 18.62 -64.81 -50.09
N VAL A 3 18.11 -64.74 -48.86
CA VAL A 3 16.80 -64.17 -48.55
C VAL A 3 17.00 -62.66 -48.36
N PRO A 4 16.24 -61.77 -49.01
CA PRO A 4 16.40 -60.34 -48.82
C PRO A 4 15.78 -59.94 -47.46
N GLY A 5 16.58 -59.31 -46.60
CA GLY A 5 16.11 -58.64 -45.39
C GLY A 5 15.20 -57.47 -45.78
N GLY A 6 13.95 -57.53 -45.32
CA GLY A 6 12.94 -56.50 -45.59
C GLY A 6 13.22 -55.17 -44.87
N PRO A 7 12.76 -54.03 -45.41
CA PRO A 7 13.07 -52.68 -44.93
C PRO A 7 12.30 -52.23 -43.68
N GLU A 8 11.62 -53.11 -42.94
CA GLU A 8 10.62 -52.71 -41.94
C GLU A 8 11.16 -52.33 -40.54
N GLU A 9 12.44 -52.57 -40.24
CA GLU A 9 12.95 -52.40 -38.87
C GLU A 9 13.49 -50.99 -38.57
N VAL A 10 13.91 -50.23 -39.60
CA VAL A 10 14.47 -48.88 -39.45
C VAL A 10 13.39 -47.79 -39.28
N ASP A 11 12.17 -48.04 -39.78
CA ASP A 11 11.05 -47.08 -39.75
C ASP A 11 10.39 -46.96 -38.36
N LYS A 12 10.48 -48.02 -37.53
CA LYS A 12 9.88 -48.05 -36.18
C LYS A 12 10.62 -47.14 -35.18
N GLY A 13 11.96 -47.06 -35.27
CA GLY A 13 12.77 -46.19 -34.40
C GLY A 13 12.56 -44.70 -34.65
N HIS A 14 12.45 -44.29 -35.92
CA HIS A 14 12.15 -42.90 -36.29
C HIS A 14 10.74 -42.47 -35.88
N LYS A 15 9.73 -43.35 -36.03
CA LYS A 15 8.35 -43.08 -35.60
C LYS A 15 8.23 -42.90 -34.08
N LEU A 16 8.90 -43.73 -33.28
CA LEU A 16 8.88 -43.62 -31.81
C LEU A 16 9.55 -42.33 -31.32
N CYS A 17 10.69 -41.95 -31.89
CA CYS A 17 11.37 -40.69 -31.57
C CYS A 17 10.51 -39.46 -31.92
N ALA A 18 9.81 -39.49 -33.07
CA ALA A 18 8.90 -38.42 -33.49
C ALA A 18 7.67 -38.30 -32.58
N VAL A 19 7.10 -39.42 -32.13
CA VAL A 19 5.94 -39.45 -31.22
C VAL A 19 6.32 -38.91 -29.82
N THR A 20 7.47 -39.31 -29.29
CA THR A 20 7.95 -38.84 -27.98
C THR A 20 8.32 -37.35 -28.02
N LYS A 21 8.95 -36.86 -29.11
CA LYS A 21 9.19 -35.42 -29.34
C LYS A 21 7.87 -34.64 -29.43
N ARG A 22 6.87 -35.15 -30.15
CA ARG A 22 5.53 -34.54 -30.26
C ARG A 22 4.76 -34.54 -28.94
N ASN A 23 4.93 -35.56 -28.08
CA ASN A 23 4.36 -35.61 -26.73
C ASN A 23 5.04 -34.59 -25.80
N ASN A 24 6.37 -34.47 -25.89
CA ASN A 24 7.14 -33.46 -25.15
C ASN A 24 6.75 -32.03 -25.56
N GLU A 25 6.61 -31.76 -26.86
CA GLU A 25 6.12 -30.47 -27.36
C GLU A 25 4.69 -30.15 -26.89
N LYS A 26 3.78 -31.12 -26.89
CA LYS A 26 2.43 -30.93 -26.34
C LYS A 26 2.45 -30.63 -24.83
N ARG A 27 3.34 -31.26 -24.06
CA ARG A 27 3.51 -30.97 -22.62
C ARG A 27 4.10 -29.59 -22.39
N LYS A 28 5.13 -29.21 -23.16
CA LYS A 28 5.73 -27.87 -23.14
C LYS A 28 4.70 -26.80 -23.52
N GLU A 29 3.89 -27.05 -24.54
CA GLU A 29 2.85 -26.12 -24.96
C GLU A 29 1.76 -25.95 -23.89
N LYS A 30 1.30 -27.05 -23.28
CA LYS A 30 0.39 -26.98 -22.12
C LYS A 30 0.98 -26.16 -20.97
N SER A 31 2.27 -26.34 -20.67
CA SER A 31 2.97 -25.55 -19.66
C SER A 31 3.06 -24.07 -20.02
N ARG A 32 3.31 -23.75 -21.29
CA ARG A 32 3.35 -22.36 -21.80
C ARG A 32 1.98 -21.69 -21.68
N VAL A 33 0.92 -22.36 -22.11
CA VAL A 33 -0.46 -21.87 -22.00
C VAL A 33 -0.85 -21.67 -20.53
N ALA A 34 -0.50 -22.61 -19.65
CA ALA A 34 -0.75 -22.48 -18.22
C ALA A 34 -0.01 -21.26 -17.63
N ALA A 35 1.27 -21.06 -17.96
CA ALA A 35 2.04 -19.88 -17.52
C ALA A 35 1.44 -18.57 -18.04
N ARG A 36 0.99 -18.54 -19.30
CA ARG A 36 0.30 -17.37 -19.88
C ARG A 36 -1.00 -17.08 -19.16
N CYS A 37 -1.84 -18.09 -18.95
CA CYS A 37 -3.10 -17.98 -18.21
C CYS A 37 -2.88 -17.43 -16.78
N ARG A 38 -1.85 -17.91 -16.06
CA ARG A 38 -1.49 -17.39 -14.74
C ARG A 38 -1.12 -15.90 -14.79
N ARG A 39 -0.28 -15.48 -15.75
CA ARG A 39 0.11 -14.06 -15.92
C ARG A 39 -1.08 -13.18 -16.30
N THR A 40 -1.98 -13.66 -17.15
CA THR A 40 -3.19 -12.93 -17.54
C THR A 40 -4.14 -12.75 -16.35
N LYS A 41 -4.35 -13.81 -15.55
CA LYS A 41 -5.16 -13.73 -14.31
C LYS A 41 -4.54 -12.76 -13.30
N GLU A 42 -3.23 -12.83 -13.09
CA GLU A 42 -2.51 -11.91 -12.21
C GLU A 42 -2.70 -10.46 -12.67
N MET A 43 -2.53 -10.17 -13.96
CA MET A 43 -2.76 -8.84 -14.52
C MET A 43 -4.20 -8.37 -14.29
N GLN A 44 -5.19 -9.25 -14.49
CA GLN A 44 -6.59 -8.92 -14.27
C GLN A 44 -6.85 -8.54 -12.81
N ILE A 45 -6.37 -9.34 -11.85
CA ILE A 45 -6.53 -9.07 -10.42
C ILE A 45 -5.84 -7.75 -10.04
N PHE A 46 -4.66 -7.46 -10.60
CA PHE A 46 -3.97 -6.19 -10.37
C PHE A 46 -4.76 -5.00 -10.92
N ASN A 47 -5.38 -5.13 -12.09
CA ASN A 47 -6.21 -4.07 -12.65
C ASN A 47 -7.47 -3.83 -11.80
N GLU A 48 -8.11 -4.89 -11.31
CA GLU A 48 -9.25 -4.81 -10.39
C GLU A 48 -8.84 -4.12 -9.07
N LEU A 49 -7.70 -4.49 -8.50
CA LEU A 49 -7.17 -3.87 -7.29
C LEU A 49 -6.84 -2.38 -7.50
N THR A 50 -6.20 -2.04 -8.61
CA THR A 50 -5.85 -0.66 -9.00
C THR A 50 -7.10 0.19 -9.11
N ALA A 51 -8.15 -0.34 -9.75
CA ALA A 51 -9.44 0.35 -9.90
C ALA A 51 -10.21 0.52 -8.58
N ALA A 52 -9.91 -0.28 -7.56
CA ALA A 52 -10.55 -0.21 -6.25
C ALA A 52 -9.86 0.77 -5.27
N LEU A 53 -8.69 1.32 -5.62
CA LEU A 53 -8.00 2.28 -4.76
C LEU A 53 -8.74 3.63 -4.74
N PRO A 54 -8.88 4.29 -3.58
CA PRO A 54 -9.54 5.59 -3.44
C PRO A 54 -8.59 6.73 -3.86
N ALA A 55 -8.19 6.73 -5.12
CA ALA A 55 -7.24 7.67 -5.70
C ALA A 55 -7.61 7.99 -7.17
N LYS A 56 -7.09 9.08 -7.71
CA LYS A 56 -7.37 9.49 -9.09
C LYS A 56 -6.77 8.48 -10.07
N LYS A 57 -7.54 8.10 -11.09
CA LYS A 57 -7.15 7.06 -12.05
C LYS A 57 -5.81 7.37 -12.72
N GLU A 58 -5.56 8.64 -13.03
CA GLU A 58 -4.34 9.13 -13.68
C GLU A 58 -3.09 8.92 -12.81
N GLU A 59 -3.25 9.00 -11.48
CA GLU A 59 -2.16 8.82 -10.52
C GLU A 59 -1.86 7.32 -10.32
N VAL A 60 -2.89 6.49 -10.25
CA VAL A 60 -2.74 5.05 -9.96
C VAL A 60 -2.26 4.26 -11.19
N GLU A 61 -2.64 4.67 -12.42
CA GLU A 61 -2.21 3.99 -13.66
C GLU A 61 -0.69 4.05 -13.90
N GLN A 62 -0.01 5.05 -13.34
CA GLN A 62 1.44 5.22 -13.47
C GLN A 62 2.23 4.43 -12.42
N LEU A 63 1.54 3.81 -11.44
CA LEU A 63 2.18 3.11 -10.34
C LEU A 63 2.70 1.73 -10.76
N ASP A 64 3.81 1.33 -10.15
CA ASP A 64 4.29 -0.03 -10.25
C ASP A 64 3.48 -0.98 -9.34
N LYS A 65 3.57 -2.28 -9.60
CA LYS A 65 2.83 -3.31 -8.84
C LYS A 65 3.12 -3.26 -7.33
N ALA A 66 4.36 -2.95 -6.96
CA ALA A 66 4.75 -2.85 -5.56
C ALA A 66 4.06 -1.66 -4.87
N SER A 67 3.99 -0.51 -5.53
CA SER A 67 3.28 0.66 -5.02
C SER A 67 1.78 0.42 -4.89
N VAL A 68 1.14 -0.23 -5.87
CA VAL A 68 -0.28 -0.60 -5.78
C VAL A 68 -0.54 -1.48 -4.55
N MET A 69 0.27 -2.50 -4.32
CA MET A 69 0.14 -3.37 -3.13
C MET A 69 0.36 -2.60 -1.83
N ARG A 70 1.39 -1.75 -1.78
CA ARG A 70 1.71 -0.90 -0.62
C ARG A 70 0.57 0.04 -0.27
N LEU A 71 0.01 0.72 -1.27
CA LEU A 71 -1.13 1.61 -1.08
C LEU A 71 -2.36 0.84 -0.65
N ALA A 72 -2.67 -0.30 -1.26
CA ALA A 72 -3.80 -1.14 -0.87
C ALA A 72 -3.73 -1.53 0.62
N ILE A 73 -2.57 -1.97 1.10
CA ILE A 73 -2.35 -2.27 2.53
C ILE A 73 -2.51 -1.01 3.39
N SER A 74 -1.96 0.12 2.94
CA SER A 74 -2.04 1.38 3.68
C SER A 74 -3.49 1.85 3.84
N TYR A 75 -4.28 1.83 2.77
CA TYR A 75 -5.71 2.19 2.83
C TYR A 75 -6.53 1.25 3.71
N LEU A 76 -6.21 -0.05 3.73
CA LEU A 76 -6.83 -0.96 4.69
C LEU A 76 -6.51 -0.57 6.14
N ARG A 77 -5.24 -0.23 6.44
CA ARG A 77 -4.84 0.27 7.76
C ARG A 77 -5.51 1.60 8.10
N VAL A 78 -5.69 2.50 7.13
CA VAL A 78 -6.42 3.76 7.33
C VAL A 78 -7.86 3.48 7.76
N ARG A 79 -8.54 2.55 7.08
CA ARG A 79 -9.90 2.15 7.46
C ARG A 79 -9.95 1.62 8.90
N ASP A 80 -8.95 0.83 9.29
CA ASP A 80 -8.85 0.32 10.65
C ASP A 80 -8.65 1.46 11.67
N VAL A 81 -7.76 2.42 11.39
CA VAL A 81 -7.57 3.62 12.24
C VAL A 81 -8.85 4.45 12.34
N VAL A 82 -9.54 4.69 11.22
CA VAL A 82 -10.82 5.42 11.20
C VAL A 82 -11.87 4.71 12.04
N SER A 83 -11.87 3.37 12.06
CA SER A 83 -12.80 2.60 12.89
C SER A 83 -12.53 2.69 14.40
N MET A 84 -11.32 3.10 14.80
CA MET A 84 -10.95 3.35 16.20
C MET A 84 -11.29 4.75 16.69
N LEU A 85 -11.53 5.70 15.78
CA LEU A 85 -11.96 7.04 16.17
C LEU A 85 -13.37 6.94 16.76
N PRO A 86 -13.67 7.64 17.87
CA PRO A 86 -15.02 7.67 18.40
C PRO A 86 -15.96 8.13 17.28
N ALA A 87 -16.96 7.31 16.97
CA ALA A 87 -18.03 7.70 16.08
C ALA A 87 -18.82 8.79 16.79
N ASP A 88 -18.43 10.05 16.61
CA ASP A 88 -19.38 11.13 16.79
C ASP A 88 -20.58 10.79 15.92
N THR A 89 -21.76 10.82 16.52
CA THR A 89 -23.04 10.33 15.98
C THR A 89 -23.51 11.00 14.68
N ASP A 90 -22.69 11.80 14.04
CA ASP A 90 -22.97 12.53 12.80
C ASP A 90 -21.84 12.30 11.79
N ALA A 91 -21.66 11.06 11.34
CA ALA A 91 -20.87 10.82 10.13
C ALA A 91 -21.54 11.59 8.97
N PRO A 92 -20.83 12.45 8.22
CA PRO A 92 -21.42 13.21 7.12
C PRO A 92 -21.98 12.26 6.08
N THR A 93 -23.29 12.12 6.02
CA THR A 93 -23.94 11.37 4.94
C THR A 93 -23.71 12.18 3.66
N LEU A 94 -22.82 11.73 2.77
CA LEU A 94 -22.51 12.35 1.47
C LEU A 94 -23.73 12.54 0.54
N GLN A 95 -24.91 12.06 0.95
CA GLN A 95 -26.19 12.22 0.27
C GLN A 95 -26.99 13.44 0.76
N SER A 96 -26.50 14.14 1.79
CA SER A 96 -27.12 15.35 2.35
C SER A 96 -26.40 16.61 1.86
N PRO A 97 -27.11 17.70 1.52
CA PRO A 97 -26.48 18.98 1.19
C PRO A 97 -25.58 19.52 2.32
N LYS A 98 -25.81 19.12 3.58
CA LYS A 98 -24.93 19.44 4.72
C LYS A 98 -23.58 18.71 4.65
N GLY A 99 -23.56 17.47 4.15
CA GLY A 99 -22.32 16.71 3.99
C GLY A 99 -21.42 17.28 2.87
N LEU A 100 -22.02 17.91 1.86
CA LEU A 100 -21.26 18.61 0.81
C LEU A 100 -20.65 19.92 1.33
N GLU A 101 -21.38 20.66 2.19
CA GLU A 101 -20.85 21.84 2.89
C GLU A 101 -19.74 21.47 3.89
N GLU A 102 -19.87 20.35 4.61
CA GLU A 102 -18.82 19.83 5.49
C GLU A 102 -17.56 19.43 4.71
N VAL A 103 -17.68 18.75 3.57
CA VAL A 103 -16.51 18.43 2.72
C VAL A 103 -15.87 19.69 2.12
N GLN A 104 -16.67 20.70 1.73
CA GLN A 104 -16.13 22.00 1.31
C GLN A 104 -15.46 22.75 2.47
N SER A 105 -15.98 22.61 3.69
CA SER A 105 -15.38 23.14 4.92
C SER A 105 -14.07 22.41 5.26
N GLU A 106 -14.00 21.08 5.09
CA GLU A 106 -12.76 20.30 5.30
C GLU A 106 -11.66 20.67 4.29
N LEU A 107 -12.03 20.84 3.02
CA LEU A 107 -11.12 21.38 2.00
C LEU A 107 -10.70 22.82 2.30
N SER A 108 -11.56 23.60 2.96
CA SER A 108 -11.24 24.96 3.43
C SER A 108 -10.33 24.94 4.65
N TYR A 109 -10.49 23.97 5.55
CA TYR A 109 -9.63 23.75 6.71
C TYR A 109 -8.20 23.40 6.27
N MET A 110 -8.04 22.48 5.32
CA MET A 110 -6.72 22.14 4.77
C MET A 110 -6.06 23.30 4.01
N LYS A 111 -6.83 24.22 3.44
CA LYS A 111 -6.32 25.46 2.83
C LYS A 111 -5.99 26.55 3.85
N ALA A 112 -6.67 26.56 5.00
CA ALA A 112 -6.41 27.48 6.09
C ALA A 112 -5.21 27.04 6.94
N LEU A 113 -4.97 25.72 7.03
CA LEU A 113 -3.75 25.16 7.59
C LEU A 113 -2.59 25.39 6.62
N ASP A 114 -1.55 26.10 7.06
CA ASP A 114 -0.25 26.10 6.39
C ASP A 114 0.52 24.81 6.77
N GLY A 115 -0.06 23.66 6.45
CA GLY A 115 0.46 22.36 6.84
C GLY A 115 -0.31 21.18 6.28
N PHE A 116 0.12 19.99 6.66
CA PHE A 116 -0.43 18.72 6.18
C PHE A 116 -0.73 17.79 7.35
N VAL A 117 -1.61 16.82 7.13
CA VAL A 117 -1.98 15.81 8.11
C VAL A 117 -1.16 14.55 7.89
N LEU A 118 -0.68 13.95 8.98
CA LEU A 118 0.10 12.73 8.97
C LEU A 118 -0.39 11.77 10.07
N VAL A 119 -0.57 10.50 9.72
CA VAL A 119 -0.86 9.43 10.67
C VAL A 119 0.27 8.42 10.62
N LEU A 120 0.90 8.22 11.78
CA LEU A 120 2.01 7.28 11.95
C LEU A 120 1.57 6.10 12.79
N SER A 121 2.06 4.92 12.42
CA SER A 121 2.04 3.75 13.29
C SER A 121 3.10 3.86 14.39
N GLN A 122 2.98 3.03 15.43
CA GLN A 122 3.96 2.97 16.52
C GLN A 122 5.37 2.58 16.04
N GLN A 123 5.47 1.86 14.92
CA GLN A 123 6.72 1.45 14.28
C GLN A 123 7.32 2.55 13.40
N GLY A 124 6.59 3.65 13.17
CA GLY A 124 7.02 4.75 12.31
C GLY A 124 6.63 4.59 10.84
N ASP A 125 5.80 3.60 10.48
CA ASP A 125 5.21 3.55 9.14
C ASP A 125 4.17 4.67 8.98
N ILE A 126 4.17 5.32 7.83
CA ILE A 126 3.22 6.35 7.44
C ILE A 126 1.94 5.65 6.96
N VAL A 127 0.91 5.66 7.80
CA VAL A 127 -0.38 5.03 7.51
C VAL A 127 -1.21 5.92 6.59
N TYR A 128 -1.24 7.22 6.87
CA TYR A 128 -1.94 8.22 6.07
C TYR A 128 -1.13 9.51 5.99
N CYS A 129 -1.26 10.19 4.86
CA CYS A 129 -0.76 11.54 4.65
C CYS A 129 -1.80 12.30 3.80
N SER A 130 -2.02 13.59 4.03
CA SER A 130 -2.89 14.40 3.16
C SER A 130 -2.24 14.68 1.79
N GLU A 131 -3.07 14.91 0.77
CA GLU A 131 -2.62 15.18 -0.62
C GLU A 131 -1.74 16.44 -0.74
N ASN A 132 -2.01 17.47 0.08
CA ASN A 132 -1.29 18.75 0.06
C ASN A 132 0.18 18.65 0.53
N ILE A 133 0.66 17.50 1.00
CA ILE A 133 2.08 17.30 1.31
C ILE A 133 2.99 17.60 0.10
N ALA A 134 2.49 17.36 -1.12
CA ALA A 134 3.20 17.68 -2.35
C ALA A 134 3.49 19.19 -2.48
N GLU A 135 2.64 20.05 -1.94
CA GLU A 135 2.82 21.50 -1.96
C GLU A 135 3.83 21.96 -0.89
N HIS A 136 3.89 21.26 0.25
CA HIS A 136 4.76 21.64 1.37
C HIS A 136 6.17 21.05 1.32
N LEU A 137 6.31 19.81 0.83
CA LEU A 137 7.56 19.04 0.78
C LEU A 137 7.94 18.58 -0.64
N GLY A 138 7.04 18.66 -1.61
CA GLY A 138 7.31 18.26 -3.01
C GLY A 138 7.35 16.75 -3.24
N VAL A 139 6.89 15.96 -2.27
CA VAL A 139 6.80 14.50 -2.34
C VAL A 139 5.35 14.12 -2.56
N SER A 140 5.08 13.19 -3.47
CA SER A 140 3.70 12.75 -3.72
C SER A 140 3.16 11.90 -2.57
N GLN A 141 1.87 12.04 -2.26
CA GLN A 141 1.16 11.18 -1.31
C GLN A 141 1.37 9.68 -1.65
N MET A 142 1.33 9.34 -2.95
CA MET A 142 1.50 7.96 -3.43
C MET A 142 2.91 7.41 -3.20
N GLU A 143 3.92 8.28 -3.09
CA GLU A 143 5.31 7.90 -2.83
C GLU A 143 5.56 7.67 -1.33
N ILE A 144 4.92 8.48 -0.48
CA ILE A 144 5.18 8.49 0.97
C ILE A 144 4.29 7.52 1.76
N MET A 145 3.05 7.26 1.32
CA MET A 145 2.14 6.36 2.04
C MET A 145 2.68 4.93 2.10
N GLY A 146 2.61 4.31 3.27
CA GLY A 146 3.08 2.96 3.53
C GLY A 146 4.59 2.82 3.66
N GLN A 147 5.35 3.92 3.57
CA GLN A 147 6.79 3.94 3.81
C GLN A 147 7.10 4.32 5.26
N SER A 148 8.34 4.10 5.67
CA SER A 148 8.79 4.52 7.00
C SER A 148 9.12 6.01 7.04
N VAL A 149 8.66 6.71 8.08
CA VAL A 149 8.98 8.12 8.32
C VAL A 149 10.48 8.38 8.42
N PHE A 150 11.26 7.37 8.86
CA PHE A 150 12.71 7.44 8.96
C PHE A 150 13.42 7.61 7.60
N GLU A 151 12.78 7.25 6.50
CA GLU A 151 13.32 7.49 5.15
C GLU A 151 13.23 8.96 4.73
N PHE A 152 12.28 9.69 5.31
CA PHE A 152 11.99 11.10 5.01
C PHE A 152 12.54 12.04 6.08
N SER A 153 12.80 11.57 7.30
CA SER A 153 13.33 12.41 8.37
C SER A 153 14.87 12.45 8.39
N HIS A 154 15.41 13.49 9.01
CA HIS A 154 16.84 13.61 9.23
C HIS A 154 17.32 12.57 10.25
N PRO A 155 18.46 11.87 10.02
CA PRO A 155 18.95 10.81 10.93
C PRO A 155 19.12 11.25 12.39
N CYS A 156 19.56 12.50 12.62
CA CYS A 156 19.70 13.04 13.97
C CYS A 156 18.38 13.18 14.74
N ASP A 157 17.23 13.19 14.04
CA ASP A 157 15.91 13.33 14.67
C ASP A 157 15.26 11.95 14.91
N HIS A 158 15.90 10.85 14.49
CA HIS A 158 15.32 9.50 14.58
C HIS A 158 15.10 9.04 16.01
N ASP A 159 15.98 9.42 16.95
CA ASP A 159 15.83 9.05 18.35
C ASP A 159 14.62 9.74 18.99
N GLU A 160 14.42 11.03 18.70
CA GLU A 160 13.27 11.82 19.15
C GLU A 160 11.95 11.26 18.59
N ILE A 161 11.91 10.91 17.30
CA ILE A 161 10.75 10.28 16.67
C ILE A 161 10.41 8.95 17.38
N ARG A 162 11.41 8.10 17.62
CA ARG A 162 11.19 6.81 18.29
C ARG A 162 10.71 6.99 19.72
N GLU A 163 11.23 7.97 20.45
CA GLU A 163 10.77 8.28 21.80
C GLU A 163 9.31 8.73 21.81
N ALA A 164 8.96 9.66 20.91
CA ALA A 164 7.60 10.16 20.81
C ALA A 164 6.57 9.09 20.42
N LEU A 165 6.96 8.14 19.57
CA LEU A 165 6.14 6.99 19.15
C LEU A 165 6.05 5.89 20.23
N ARG A 166 7.12 5.67 21.02
CA ARG A 166 7.14 4.65 22.09
C ARG A 166 6.28 5.01 23.29
N ALA A 167 6.05 6.29 23.53
CA ALA A 167 5.31 6.74 24.70
C ALA A 167 3.88 6.17 24.68
N SER A 168 3.67 5.08 25.43
CA SER A 168 2.41 4.33 25.58
C SER A 168 1.29 5.11 26.29
N LYS A 169 1.57 6.36 26.69
CA LYS A 169 0.58 7.21 27.35
C LYS A 169 -0.15 8.02 26.29
N VAL A 170 -1.47 7.90 26.29
CA VAL A 170 -2.38 8.83 25.59
C VAL A 170 -1.97 10.25 25.97
N GLY A 171 -1.79 11.11 24.97
CA GLY A 171 -1.37 12.48 25.22
C GLY A 171 -0.97 13.22 23.96
N ARG A 172 -0.87 14.54 24.11
CA ARG A 172 -0.38 15.43 23.06
C ARG A 172 1.09 15.15 22.79
N ARG A 173 1.49 15.24 21.53
CA ARG A 173 2.86 15.23 21.04
C ARG A 173 3.11 16.56 20.35
N ASP A 174 4.30 17.07 20.56
CA ASP A 174 4.76 18.34 20.03
C ASP A 174 6.27 18.20 19.81
N MET A 175 6.72 18.30 18.56
CA MET A 175 8.13 18.15 18.19
C MET A 175 8.46 18.92 16.91
N LEU A 176 9.72 19.27 16.74
CA LEU A 176 10.24 19.87 15.51
C LEU A 176 11.06 18.83 14.76
N LEU A 177 10.58 18.39 13.60
CA LEU A 177 11.29 17.41 12.77
C LEU A 177 11.84 18.04 11.50
N ARG A 178 13.03 17.62 11.10
CA ARG A 178 13.55 17.91 9.76
C ARG A 178 13.11 16.83 8.79
N LEU A 179 12.23 17.20 7.87
CA LEU A 179 11.76 16.32 6.81
C LEU A 179 12.41 16.70 5.47
N LYS A 180 12.65 15.69 4.63
CA LYS A 180 13.13 15.87 3.26
C LYS A 180 12.12 16.68 2.47
N CYS A 181 12.62 17.71 1.80
CA CYS A 181 11.88 18.60 0.93
C CYS A 181 12.55 18.62 -0.44
N THR A 182 11.83 18.18 -1.47
CA THR A 182 12.29 18.21 -2.87
C THR A 182 12.06 19.58 -3.51
N ILE A 183 11.33 20.48 -2.86
CA ILE A 183 11.13 21.85 -3.33
C ILE A 183 12.35 22.68 -2.99
N THR A 184 13.09 23.09 -4.02
CA THR A 184 14.21 24.01 -3.86
C THR A 184 13.71 25.44 -3.61
N ALA A 185 14.56 26.31 -3.05
CA ALA A 185 14.25 27.73 -2.87
C ALA A 185 13.90 28.47 -4.19
N LYS A 186 14.22 27.88 -5.34
CA LYS A 186 13.87 28.38 -6.68
C LYS A 186 12.57 27.77 -7.25
N GLY A 187 11.81 27.02 -6.45
CA GLY A 187 10.54 26.39 -6.86
C GLY A 187 10.69 25.18 -7.78
N ARG A 188 11.90 24.66 -8.00
CA ARG A 188 12.13 23.44 -8.80
C ARG A 188 12.07 22.21 -7.90
N ASN A 189 11.43 21.15 -8.40
CA ASN A 189 11.40 19.84 -7.76
C ASN A 189 12.69 19.06 -8.08
N VAL A 190 13.35 18.52 -7.06
CA VAL A 190 14.54 17.66 -7.20
C VAL A 190 14.24 16.24 -6.75
N HIS A 191 15.06 15.28 -7.17
CA HIS A 191 14.93 13.92 -6.71
C HIS A 191 15.13 13.81 -5.18
N LEU A 192 14.42 12.87 -4.53
CA LEU A 192 14.41 12.70 -3.07
C LEU A 192 15.80 12.51 -2.46
N LYS A 193 16.76 11.90 -3.19
CA LYS A 193 18.15 11.74 -2.73
C LYS A 193 18.93 13.06 -2.64
N SER A 194 18.51 14.07 -3.38
CA SER A 194 19.11 15.41 -3.40
C SER A 194 18.23 16.44 -2.68
N ALA A 195 17.18 15.98 -2.00
CA ALA A 195 16.27 16.82 -1.23
C ALA A 195 17.03 17.53 -0.10
N SER A 196 16.67 18.78 0.15
CA SER A 196 17.10 19.48 1.35
C SER A 196 16.23 19.06 2.54
N TYR A 197 16.58 19.53 3.74
CA TYR A 197 15.75 19.31 4.93
C TYR A 197 15.00 20.59 5.28
N LYS A 198 13.69 20.48 5.49
CA LYS A 198 12.81 21.54 5.96
C LYS A 198 12.37 21.20 7.39
N VAL A 199 12.46 22.16 8.30
CA VAL A 199 11.96 22.01 9.68
C VAL A 199 10.44 22.12 9.64
N ILE A 200 9.77 21.12 10.19
CA ILE A 200 8.31 21.01 10.29
C ILE A 200 7.95 20.84 11.75
N HIS A 201 7.00 21.66 12.21
CA HIS A 201 6.42 21.52 13.53
C HIS A 201 5.28 20.50 13.47
N LEU A 202 5.45 19.38 14.19
CA LEU A 202 4.43 18.34 14.28
C LEU A 202 3.74 18.43 15.64
N THR A 203 2.43 18.62 15.60
CA THR A 203 1.57 18.53 16.77
C THR A 203 0.49 17.49 16.52
N GLY A 204 0.15 16.72 17.55
CA GLY A 204 -0.84 15.65 17.40
C GLY A 204 -1.09 14.89 18.69
N HIS A 205 -1.83 13.79 18.58
CA HIS A 205 -2.20 12.95 19.71
C HIS A 205 -1.94 11.47 19.38
N MET A 206 -1.54 10.71 20.40
CA MET A 206 -1.43 9.26 20.28
C MET A 206 -2.82 8.63 20.41
N LEU A 207 -3.26 7.92 19.38
CA LEU A 207 -4.45 7.07 19.43
C LEU A 207 -4.04 5.70 19.97
N THR A 208 -4.70 5.23 21.02
CA THR A 208 -4.50 3.89 21.57
C THR A 208 -5.77 3.09 21.38
N GLU A 209 -5.67 1.84 20.93
CA GLU A 209 -6.77 0.89 21.03
C GLU A 209 -7.17 0.76 22.50
N GLU A 210 -8.39 1.15 22.84
CA GLU A 210 -8.99 0.71 24.09
C GLU A 210 -9.17 -0.80 23.97
N LYS A 211 -8.28 -1.58 24.62
CA LYS A 211 -8.54 -3.00 24.80
C LYS A 211 -9.84 -3.11 25.58
N PRO A 212 -10.91 -3.72 25.04
CA PRO A 212 -12.07 -4.03 25.85
C PRO A 212 -11.59 -4.89 27.01
N GLU A 213 -11.93 -4.48 28.23
CA GLU A 213 -11.67 -5.28 29.42
C GLU A 213 -12.15 -6.71 29.17
N ASN A 214 -11.25 -7.64 29.45
CA ASN A 214 -11.38 -9.05 29.15
C ASN A 214 -12.48 -9.66 30.05
N ASN A 215 -13.75 -9.44 29.72
CA ASN A 215 -14.85 -10.16 30.37
C ASN A 215 -14.81 -11.62 29.91
N GLU A 216 -14.36 -12.46 30.82
CA GLU A 216 -14.06 -13.88 30.69
C GLU A 216 -15.32 -14.76 30.50
N ILE A 217 -16.24 -14.35 29.63
CA ILE A 217 -17.56 -15.02 29.47
C ILE A 217 -17.68 -15.79 28.15
N ASP A 218 -16.94 -15.44 27.09
CA ASP A 218 -17.13 -16.07 25.77
C ASP A 218 -16.28 -17.31 25.45
N LYS A 219 -15.41 -17.75 26.36
CA LYS A 219 -14.64 -19.02 26.17
C LYS A 219 -15.51 -20.29 26.28
N LYS A 220 -16.79 -20.20 26.65
CA LYS A 220 -17.69 -21.35 26.75
C LYS A 220 -18.49 -21.68 25.48
N ARG A 221 -18.47 -20.82 24.45
CA ARG A 221 -19.36 -21.01 23.28
C ARG A 221 -18.82 -21.95 22.19
N TRP A 222 -17.52 -22.25 22.16
CA TRP A 222 -16.89 -23.07 21.11
C TRP A 222 -16.33 -24.43 21.58
N ARG A 223 -16.74 -24.93 22.77
CA ARG A 223 -16.35 -26.28 23.27
C ARG A 223 -17.47 -27.32 23.28
N LYS A 224 -18.58 -27.09 22.58
CA LYS A 224 -19.60 -28.12 22.36
C LYS A 224 -20.15 -28.07 20.94
N VAL A 225 -19.39 -28.67 20.03
CA VAL A 225 -19.98 -29.45 18.94
C VAL A 225 -19.35 -30.83 19.09
N LYS A 226 -20.12 -31.75 19.67
CA LYS A 226 -19.89 -33.19 19.58
C LYS A 226 -20.67 -33.67 18.37
#